data_AF-A0A381PQ22-F1
#
_entry.id   AF-A0A381PQ22-F1
#
_cell.length_a   1.000
_cell.length_b   1.000
_cell.length_c   1.000
_cell.angle_alpha   90.00
_cell.angle_beta   90.00
_cell.angle_gamma   90.00
#
_symmetry.space_group_name_H-M   'P 1'
#
loop_
_entity.id
_entity.type
_entity.pdbx_description
1 polymer ?
#
loop_
_entity_poly.entity_id
_entity_poly.type
_entity_poly.pdbx_seq_one_letter_code
_entity_poly.pdbx_strand_id
1 'polypeptide(L)'
;MNKPKLSTRRRLLKAITGSTLLAGLGGCANITGSGLNNYKRPLSRGPFFAPRITRDRIVRVIVGLRPYRPSGFVVKREKYDDKIVIHNYGHGGGGISLSWGSSALAVRESAGITIGEAAVVGSGIMGLTTARLLQDAGWKVTIYTRDVSRHSVSNVGAGQWAPTGVFEEGVASETFEAQYKYAARIAHHAYQNLSGANYGIRFTENYYLGNEPSKSSYYLRELPELFTSVKDLKPNEHPFPVGYVTQTVTMIIEPATFLRRIRDDF
;
A
#
# COMPACT_ATOMS: atom_id res chain seq x y z
N MET A 1 7.00 -1.39 82.12
CA MET A 1 7.34 -1.84 80.75
C MET A 1 6.11 -2.43 80.09
N ASN A 2 5.68 -1.82 78.99
CA ASN A 2 4.87 -2.33 77.87
C ASN A 2 3.99 -3.58 78.05
N LYS A 3 2.72 -3.43 77.65
CA LYS A 3 2.19 -4.11 76.44
C LYS A 3 0.95 -3.38 75.88
N PRO A 4 0.94 -2.99 74.59
CA PRO A 4 -0.19 -2.30 73.97
C PRO A 4 -1.22 -3.26 73.36
N LYS A 5 -2.46 -2.76 73.24
CA LYS A 5 -3.65 -3.40 72.67
C LYS A 5 -3.43 -3.79 71.19
N LEU A 6 -3.52 -5.09 70.90
CA LEU A 6 -3.64 -5.64 69.55
C LEU A 6 -5.10 -6.05 69.30
N SER A 7 -5.98 -5.12 68.88
CA SER A 7 -7.31 -5.52 68.40
C SER A 7 -7.89 -4.72 67.22
N THR A 8 -7.17 -3.75 66.66
CA THR A 8 -7.73 -2.90 65.58
C THR A 8 -7.37 -3.36 64.16
N ARG A 9 -6.34 -4.19 63.97
CA ARG A 9 -5.89 -4.60 62.61
C ARG A 9 -6.66 -5.77 61.97
N ARG A 10 -7.34 -6.62 62.75
CA ARG A 10 -8.14 -7.75 62.20
C ARG A 10 -9.56 -7.41 61.79
N ARG A 11 -10.08 -6.23 62.18
CA ARG A 11 -11.40 -5.73 61.72
C ARG A 11 -11.31 -4.95 60.42
N LEU A 12 -10.19 -4.27 60.15
CA LEU A 12 -9.99 -3.55 58.89
C LEU A 12 -9.86 -4.50 57.68
N LEU A 13 -9.33 -5.71 57.88
CA LEU A 13 -9.23 -6.74 56.84
C LEU A 13 -10.54 -7.51 56.56
N LYS A 14 -11.59 -7.36 57.40
CA LYS A 14 -12.92 -7.93 57.14
C LYS A 14 -13.94 -6.91 56.62
N ALA A 15 -13.58 -5.62 56.54
CA ALA A 15 -14.44 -4.58 55.97
C ALA A 15 -14.12 -4.27 54.49
N ILE A 16 -13.02 -4.81 53.95
CA ILE A 16 -12.66 -4.64 52.53
C ILE A 16 -13.35 -5.71 51.63
N THR A 17 -13.92 -6.75 52.20
CA THR A 17 -14.62 -7.84 51.46
C THR A 17 -16.09 -7.55 51.13
N GLY A 18 -16.59 -6.32 51.31
CA GLY A 18 -18.03 -6.02 51.23
C GLY A 18 -18.50 -5.01 50.18
N SER A 19 -17.61 -4.31 49.47
CA SER A 19 -18.02 -3.18 48.61
C SER A 19 -17.12 -2.96 47.40
N THR A 20 -17.02 -3.91 46.48
CA THR A 20 -16.52 -3.67 45.11
C THR A 20 -17.25 -4.60 44.14
N LEU A 21 -18.55 -4.35 43.92
CA LEU A 21 -19.36 -5.11 42.97
C LEU A 21 -20.08 -4.27 41.91
N LEU A 22 -19.73 -2.98 41.73
CA LEU A 22 -20.45 -2.12 40.77
C LEU A 22 -19.59 -1.22 39.86
N ALA A 23 -18.28 -1.48 39.70
CA ALA A 23 -17.43 -0.69 38.79
C ALA A 23 -16.57 -1.55 37.84
N GLY A 24 -17.15 -2.62 37.28
CA GLY A 24 -16.39 -3.57 36.45
C GLY A 24 -17.17 -4.26 35.33
N LEU A 25 -18.30 -3.71 34.88
CA LEU A 25 -19.12 -4.28 33.79
C LEU A 25 -19.32 -3.32 32.60
N GLY A 26 -18.28 -2.53 32.28
CA GLY A 26 -18.26 -1.69 31.07
C GLY A 26 -17.40 -2.24 29.93
N GLY A 27 -16.69 -3.35 30.12
CA GLY A 27 -15.58 -3.77 29.24
C GLY A 27 -15.91 -4.81 28.16
N CYS A 28 -17.10 -5.38 28.15
CA CYS A 28 -17.52 -6.34 27.13
C CYS A 28 -18.94 -6.01 26.69
N ALA A 29 -19.13 -4.83 26.09
CA ALA A 29 -20.19 -4.72 25.11
C ALA A 29 -19.85 -5.75 24.02
N ASN A 30 -20.58 -6.87 24.00
CA ASN A 30 -20.69 -7.66 22.80
C ASN A 30 -21.08 -6.67 21.71
N ILE A 31 -20.14 -6.32 20.83
CA ILE A 31 -20.46 -5.62 19.59
C ILE A 31 -21.27 -6.64 18.80
N THR A 32 -22.57 -6.69 19.10
CA THR A 32 -23.52 -7.50 18.38
C THR A 32 -23.46 -6.99 16.94
N GLY A 33 -23.04 -7.86 16.03
CA GLY A 33 -22.84 -7.56 14.60
C GLY A 33 -24.13 -7.28 13.84
N SER A 34 -25.08 -6.56 14.44
CA SER A 34 -26.35 -6.14 13.84
C SER A 34 -26.18 -4.97 12.86
N GLY A 35 -25.03 -4.29 12.86
CA GLY A 35 -24.80 -3.08 12.07
C GLY A 35 -24.57 -3.31 10.56
N LEU A 36 -24.17 -4.51 10.12
CA LEU A 36 -23.85 -4.75 8.70
C LEU A 36 -25.05 -4.59 7.77
N ASN A 37 -26.25 -5.01 8.21
CA ASN A 37 -27.43 -5.02 7.35
C ASN A 37 -27.98 -3.61 7.05
N ASN A 38 -27.70 -2.63 7.91
CA ASN A 38 -28.19 -1.25 7.78
C ASN A 38 -27.07 -0.23 7.53
N TYR A 39 -25.80 -0.65 7.53
CA TYR A 39 -24.70 0.24 7.23
C TYR A 39 -24.65 0.58 5.74
N LYS A 40 -24.98 1.83 5.42
CA LYS A 40 -24.83 2.37 4.07
C LYS A 40 -23.40 2.83 3.85
N ARG A 41 -22.71 2.16 2.94
CA ARG A 41 -21.36 2.54 2.52
C ARG A 41 -21.39 3.93 1.87
N PRO A 42 -20.61 4.91 2.35
CA PRO A 42 -20.72 6.29 1.89
C PRO A 42 -20.27 6.48 0.45
N LEU A 43 -19.28 5.71 -0.02
CA LEU A 43 -18.62 5.92 -1.31
C LEU A 43 -18.74 4.71 -2.24
N SER A 44 -19.63 3.76 -1.93
CA SER A 44 -19.87 2.58 -2.74
C SER A 44 -21.34 2.19 -2.77
N ARG A 45 -21.81 1.79 -3.95
CA ARG A 45 -23.24 1.54 -4.21
C ARG A 45 -23.72 0.14 -3.83
N GLY A 46 -22.81 -0.83 -3.67
CA GLY A 46 -23.14 -2.22 -3.37
C GLY A 46 -22.93 -2.58 -1.90
N PRO A 47 -23.68 -3.57 -1.36
CA PRO A 47 -23.48 -4.06 0.00
C PRO A 47 -22.09 -4.68 0.17
N PHE A 48 -21.69 -4.89 1.42
CA PHE A 48 -20.52 -5.74 1.68
C PHE A 48 -20.84 -7.19 1.33
N PHE A 49 -19.91 -7.83 0.62
CA PHE A 49 -19.94 -9.27 0.42
C PHE A 49 -18.79 -9.87 1.22
N ALA A 50 -19.13 -10.62 2.27
CA ALA A 50 -18.12 -11.40 2.99
C ALA A 50 -17.62 -12.52 2.05
N PRO A 51 -16.33 -12.55 1.67
CA PRO A 51 -15.82 -13.65 0.88
C PRO A 51 -15.89 -14.94 1.70
N ARG A 52 -16.25 -16.05 1.03
CA ARG A 52 -16.17 -17.39 1.65
C ARG A 52 -14.71 -17.84 1.66
N ILE A 53 -14.04 -17.65 2.79
CA ILE A 53 -12.62 -17.98 2.98
C ILE A 53 -12.51 -19.34 3.68
N THR A 54 -11.95 -20.33 3.01
CA THR A 54 -11.62 -21.65 3.58
C THR A 54 -10.30 -22.15 2.98
N ARG A 55 -9.55 -22.98 3.72
CA ARG A 55 -8.22 -23.46 3.26
C ARG A 55 -8.29 -24.35 2.02
N ASP A 56 -9.36 -25.11 1.87
CA ASP A 56 -9.67 -25.95 0.70
C ASP A 56 -9.92 -25.13 -0.58
N ARG A 57 -10.15 -23.81 -0.47
CA ARG A 57 -10.33 -22.89 -1.61
C ARG A 57 -9.06 -22.18 -2.03
N ILE A 58 -7.90 -22.53 -1.46
CA ILE A 58 -6.61 -21.98 -1.90
C ILE A 58 -6.27 -22.56 -3.26
N VAL A 59 -6.30 -21.72 -4.31
CA VAL A 59 -5.98 -22.13 -5.69
C VAL A 59 -4.47 -22.25 -5.92
N ARG A 60 -3.67 -21.39 -5.27
CA ARG A 60 -2.20 -21.37 -5.41
C ARG A 60 -1.54 -20.58 -4.29
N VAL A 61 -0.26 -20.86 -4.05
CA VAL A 61 0.63 -20.08 -3.18
C VAL A 61 1.80 -19.58 -4.01
N ILE A 62 2.08 -18.28 -3.96
CA ILE A 62 3.19 -17.64 -4.68
C ILE A 62 3.98 -16.81 -3.69
N VAL A 63 5.31 -16.91 -3.75
CA VAL A 63 6.23 -16.14 -2.92
C VAL A 63 7.02 -15.19 -3.82
N GLY A 64 7.08 -13.91 -3.42
CA GLY A 64 7.88 -12.88 -4.08
C GLY A 64 8.73 -12.13 -3.07
N LEU A 65 9.95 -11.77 -3.48
CA LEU A 65 10.85 -10.97 -2.67
C LEU A 65 10.66 -9.49 -3.02
N ARG A 66 10.43 -8.66 -2.00
CA ARG A 66 10.41 -7.20 -2.18
C ARG A 66 11.84 -6.71 -2.34
N PRO A 67 12.20 -5.99 -3.43
CA PRO A 67 13.53 -5.43 -3.60
C PRO A 67 13.65 -4.15 -2.75
N TYR A 68 13.63 -4.31 -1.43
CA TYR A 68 13.65 -3.20 -0.48
C TYR A 68 15.05 -2.64 -0.29
N ARG A 69 15.14 -1.32 -0.15
CA ARG A 69 16.36 -0.61 0.22
C ARG A 69 16.00 0.41 1.31
N PRO A 70 16.72 0.45 2.45
CA PRO A 70 16.48 1.46 3.49
C PRO A 70 16.57 2.89 2.96
N SER A 71 17.54 3.16 2.07
CA SER A 71 17.73 4.47 1.43
C SER A 71 16.79 4.75 0.25
N GLY A 72 15.83 3.85 -0.04
CA GLY A 72 14.86 4.00 -1.11
C GLY A 72 15.28 3.48 -2.49
N PHE A 73 14.48 3.71 -3.52
CA PHE A 73 14.77 3.25 -4.89
C PHE A 73 15.87 4.08 -5.56
N VAL A 74 16.57 3.49 -6.53
CA VAL A 74 17.61 4.15 -7.32
C VAL A 74 17.07 4.43 -8.72
N VAL A 75 17.07 5.71 -9.09
CA VAL A 75 17.02 6.16 -10.48
C VAL A 75 18.27 6.97 -10.76
N LYS A 76 19.14 6.48 -11.65
CA LYS A 76 20.45 7.08 -11.87
C LYS A 76 21.01 6.68 -13.24
N ARG A 77 21.54 7.65 -13.98
CA ARG A 77 22.40 7.40 -15.15
C ARG A 77 23.84 7.08 -14.76
N GLU A 78 24.43 6.12 -15.46
CA GLU A 78 25.83 5.76 -15.38
C GLU A 78 26.37 5.40 -16.76
N LYS A 79 27.64 5.72 -17.04
CA LYS A 79 28.30 5.34 -18.28
C LYS A 79 29.18 4.12 -18.00
N TYR A 80 28.98 3.07 -18.77
CA TYR A 80 29.80 1.86 -18.79
C TYR A 80 30.38 1.72 -20.19
N ASP A 81 31.66 2.05 -20.35
CA ASP A 81 32.36 2.07 -21.64
C ASP A 81 31.59 2.86 -22.72
N ASP A 82 31.14 2.18 -23.77
CA ASP A 82 30.38 2.72 -24.90
C ASP A 82 28.87 2.76 -24.64
N LYS A 83 28.40 2.29 -23.47
CA LYS A 83 26.99 2.17 -23.11
C LYS A 83 26.60 3.12 -21.99
N ILE A 84 25.34 3.53 -22.03
CA ILE A 84 24.69 4.25 -20.94
C ILE A 84 23.72 3.28 -20.26
N VAL A 85 23.88 3.12 -18.95
CA VAL A 85 22.97 2.34 -18.11
C VAL A 85 22.17 3.32 -17.26
N ILE A 86 20.85 3.22 -17.35
CA ILE A 86 19.93 3.96 -16.47
C ILE A 86 19.35 2.95 -15.49
N HIS A 87 19.73 3.10 -14.23
CA HIS A 87 19.22 2.30 -13.13
C HIS A 87 17.78 2.72 -12.81
N ASN A 88 16.90 1.75 -12.53
CA ASN A 88 15.54 1.98 -12.04
C ASN A 88 15.11 0.76 -11.19
N TYR A 89 15.59 0.67 -9.94
CA TYR A 89 15.39 -0.50 -9.09
C TYR A 89 15.22 -0.14 -7.60
N GLY A 90 14.80 -1.10 -6.78
CA GLY A 90 14.79 -0.94 -5.31
C GLY A 90 13.48 -0.42 -4.71
N HIS A 91 12.34 -0.61 -5.38
CA HIS A 91 11.05 -0.02 -4.99
C HIS A 91 10.33 -0.68 -3.81
N GLY A 92 10.93 -1.71 -3.19
CA GLY A 92 10.33 -2.40 -2.05
C GLY A 92 8.89 -2.86 -2.32
N GLY A 93 7.95 -2.47 -1.46
CA GLY A 93 6.52 -2.77 -1.61
C GLY A 93 5.76 -1.83 -2.54
N GLY A 94 6.34 -0.70 -2.95
CA GLY A 94 5.65 0.35 -3.72
C GLY A 94 5.80 0.23 -5.23
N GLY A 95 6.35 -0.87 -5.74
CA GLY A 95 6.63 -1.02 -7.18
C GLY A 95 5.41 -0.82 -8.08
N ILE A 96 4.22 -1.30 -7.69
CA ILE A 96 3.01 -1.03 -8.49
C ILE A 96 2.66 0.46 -8.42
N SER A 97 2.51 1.00 -7.20
CA SER A 97 2.09 2.39 -6.98
C SER A 97 3.00 3.42 -7.65
N LEU A 98 4.31 3.15 -7.75
CA LEU A 98 5.31 4.08 -8.24
C LEU A 98 5.77 3.83 -9.69
N SER A 99 5.27 2.79 -10.37
CA SER A 99 5.80 2.34 -11.67
C SER A 99 5.92 3.45 -12.70
N TRP A 100 4.82 4.13 -13.02
CA TRP A 100 4.82 5.23 -13.98
C TRP A 100 5.72 6.39 -13.58
N GLY A 101 5.72 6.74 -12.28
CA GLY A 101 6.52 7.84 -11.76
C GLY A 101 8.01 7.54 -11.85
N SER A 102 8.45 6.41 -11.31
CA SER A 102 9.85 6.01 -11.34
C SER A 102 10.34 5.75 -12.76
N SER A 103 9.50 5.16 -13.62
CA SER A 103 9.80 5.00 -15.04
C SER A 103 9.95 6.35 -15.76
N ALA A 104 9.12 7.35 -15.46
CA ALA A 104 9.25 8.69 -16.02
C ALA A 104 10.56 9.37 -15.58
N LEU A 105 10.97 9.19 -14.32
CA LEU A 105 12.28 9.66 -13.85
C LEU A 105 13.41 8.96 -14.63
N ALA A 106 13.31 7.65 -14.85
CA ALA A 106 14.31 6.91 -15.61
C ALA A 106 14.37 7.36 -17.08
N VAL A 107 13.24 7.62 -17.74
CA VAL A 107 13.24 8.18 -19.10
C VAL A 107 13.87 9.57 -19.12
N ARG A 108 13.65 10.40 -18.10
CA ARG A 108 14.30 11.71 -18.01
C ARG A 108 15.82 11.62 -17.95
N GLU A 109 16.38 10.57 -17.37
CA GLU A 109 17.83 10.32 -17.37
C GLU A 109 18.40 10.08 -18.79
N SER A 110 17.55 9.79 -19.79
CA SER A 110 17.96 9.66 -21.19
C SER A 110 18.11 11.02 -21.89
N ALA A 111 17.88 12.14 -21.21
CA ALA A 111 18.02 13.47 -21.78
C ALA A 111 19.43 13.71 -22.35
N GLY A 112 19.48 14.31 -23.54
CA GLY A 112 20.72 14.58 -24.27
C GLY A 112 21.35 13.35 -24.95
N ILE A 113 20.73 12.17 -24.87
CA ILE A 113 21.13 10.99 -25.65
C ILE A 113 20.38 11.05 -26.99
N THR A 114 21.08 10.76 -28.09
CA THR A 114 20.42 10.63 -29.41
C THR A 114 19.45 9.46 -29.37
N ILE A 115 18.21 9.70 -29.78
CA ILE A 115 17.17 8.66 -29.85
C ILE A 115 17.62 7.57 -30.82
N GLY A 116 17.50 6.33 -30.39
CA GLY A 116 17.86 5.15 -31.18
C GLY A 116 17.25 3.90 -30.56
N GLU A 117 18.09 2.92 -30.27
CA GLU A 117 17.66 1.66 -29.65
C GLU A 117 17.86 1.69 -28.13
N ALA A 118 16.87 1.18 -27.38
CA ALA A 118 16.96 1.04 -25.94
C ALA A 118 16.67 -0.41 -25.52
N ALA A 119 17.52 -0.96 -24.67
CA ALA A 119 17.30 -2.25 -24.02
C ALA A 119 16.68 -2.03 -22.64
N VAL A 120 15.53 -2.65 -22.38
CA VAL A 120 14.90 -2.68 -21.05
C VAL A 120 15.03 -4.07 -20.46
N VAL A 121 15.60 -4.17 -19.26
CA VAL A 121 15.79 -5.44 -18.56
C VAL A 121 14.61 -5.70 -17.62
N GLY A 122 13.88 -6.79 -17.90
CA GLY A 122 12.71 -7.24 -17.14
C GLY A 122 11.39 -6.84 -17.78
N SER A 123 10.39 -7.74 -17.70
CA SER A 123 9.02 -7.51 -18.18
C SER A 123 7.99 -7.41 -17.04
N GLY A 124 8.47 -7.16 -15.82
CA GLY A 124 7.61 -6.81 -14.69
C GLY A 124 7.05 -5.39 -14.83
N ILE A 125 6.33 -4.92 -13.81
CA ILE A 125 5.63 -3.64 -13.91
C ILE A 125 6.55 -2.46 -14.25
N MET A 126 7.74 -2.36 -13.62
CA MET A 126 8.74 -1.33 -13.92
C MET A 126 9.25 -1.40 -15.36
N GLY A 127 9.54 -2.62 -15.83
CA GLY A 127 10.07 -2.83 -17.17
C GLY A 127 9.07 -2.43 -18.24
N LEU A 128 7.81 -2.85 -18.09
CA LEU A 128 6.75 -2.51 -19.04
C LEU A 128 6.41 -1.01 -19.02
N THR A 129 6.31 -0.37 -17.85
CA THR A 129 6.06 1.08 -17.80
C THR A 129 7.23 1.90 -18.33
N THR A 130 8.48 1.48 -18.08
CA THR A 130 9.67 2.12 -18.67
C THR A 130 9.71 1.93 -20.18
N ALA A 131 9.45 0.72 -20.67
CA ALA A 131 9.44 0.44 -22.10
C ALA A 131 8.38 1.27 -22.84
N ARG A 132 7.17 1.38 -22.28
CA ARG A 132 6.10 2.20 -22.85
C ARG A 132 6.48 3.68 -22.90
N LEU A 133 7.03 4.25 -21.81
CA LEU A 133 7.43 5.65 -21.79
C LEU A 133 8.64 5.96 -22.70
N LEU A 134 9.58 5.02 -22.84
CA LEU A 134 10.67 5.15 -23.83
C LEU A 134 10.11 5.11 -25.26
N GLN A 135 9.17 4.23 -25.54
CA GLN A 135 8.50 4.16 -26.84
C GLN A 135 7.74 5.47 -27.15
N ASP A 136 7.02 6.03 -26.18
CA ASP A 136 6.36 7.34 -26.32
C ASP A 136 7.37 8.47 -26.59
N ALA A 137 8.59 8.35 -26.06
CA ALA A 137 9.69 9.27 -26.33
C ALA A 137 10.43 8.98 -27.66
N GLY A 138 9.94 8.04 -28.48
CA GLY A 138 10.45 7.74 -29.82
C GLY A 138 11.55 6.67 -29.88
N TRP A 139 11.90 6.03 -28.77
CA TRP A 139 12.91 4.97 -28.77
C TRP A 139 12.39 3.67 -29.38
N LYS A 140 13.26 2.98 -30.12
CA LYS A 140 13.03 1.58 -30.52
C LYS A 140 13.44 0.67 -29.36
N VAL A 141 12.45 0.20 -28.60
CA VAL A 141 12.69 -0.53 -27.36
C VAL A 141 12.69 -2.04 -27.59
N THR A 142 13.67 -2.74 -27.01
CA THR A 142 13.69 -4.20 -26.90
C THR A 142 13.68 -4.59 -25.42
N ILE A 143 12.71 -5.42 -25.01
CA ILE A 143 12.62 -5.94 -23.64
C ILE A 143 13.36 -7.28 -23.56
N TYR A 144 14.39 -7.32 -22.71
CA TYR A 144 15.11 -8.55 -22.37
C TYR A 144 14.57 -9.10 -21.05
N THR A 145 14.00 -10.30 -21.08
CA THR A 145 13.42 -10.90 -19.88
C THR A 145 13.55 -12.41 -19.91
N ARG A 146 13.79 -13.03 -18.74
CA ARG A 146 13.73 -14.50 -18.60
C ARG A 146 12.30 -15.01 -18.70
N ASP A 147 11.37 -14.30 -18.08
CA ASP A 147 9.96 -14.68 -17.96
C ASP A 147 9.08 -13.50 -18.36
N VAL A 148 8.12 -13.70 -19.26
CA VAL A 148 7.15 -12.66 -19.63
C VAL A 148 6.22 -12.32 -18.46
N SER A 149 5.66 -11.10 -18.47
CA SER A 149 4.87 -10.53 -17.36
C SER A 149 3.88 -11.50 -16.73
N ARG A 150 3.10 -12.25 -17.52
CA ARG A 150 2.10 -13.25 -17.06
C ARG A 150 2.66 -14.37 -16.17
N HIS A 151 3.96 -14.64 -16.24
CA HIS A 151 4.66 -15.64 -15.43
C HIS A 151 5.49 -15.03 -14.30
N SER A 152 5.45 -13.70 -14.13
CA SER A 152 6.17 -12.98 -13.07
C SER A 152 5.30 -12.78 -11.82
N VAL A 153 5.95 -12.60 -10.67
CA VAL A 153 5.26 -12.24 -9.41
C VAL A 153 4.55 -10.88 -9.49
N SER A 154 4.97 -9.99 -10.41
CA SER A 154 4.27 -8.72 -10.64
C SER A 154 2.83 -8.91 -11.13
N ASN A 155 2.51 -10.04 -11.77
CA ASN A 155 1.18 -10.34 -12.31
C ASN A 155 0.16 -10.77 -11.25
N VAL A 156 0.60 -11.02 -10.02
CA VAL A 156 -0.25 -11.59 -8.96
C VAL A 156 -0.25 -10.77 -7.68
N GLY A 157 0.49 -9.65 -7.64
CA GLY A 157 0.59 -8.80 -6.46
C GLY A 157 -0.74 -8.13 -6.09
N ALA A 158 -0.85 -7.71 -4.83
CA ALA A 158 -1.94 -6.84 -4.40
C ALA A 158 -1.68 -5.43 -4.96
N GLY A 159 -2.43 -5.05 -6.00
CA GLY A 159 -2.24 -3.77 -6.70
C GLY A 159 -3.02 -2.61 -6.09
N GLN A 160 -3.05 -2.46 -4.76
CA GLN A 160 -3.61 -1.24 -4.18
C GLN A 160 -2.62 -0.08 -4.40
N TRP A 161 -3.13 1.07 -4.86
CA TRP A 161 -2.33 2.29 -4.94
C TRP A 161 -2.09 2.85 -3.54
N ALA A 162 -1.00 2.37 -2.96
CA ALA A 162 -0.49 2.72 -1.64
C ALA A 162 1.03 2.45 -1.72
N PRO A 163 1.89 3.46 -1.87
CA PRO A 163 3.33 3.27 -2.03
C PRO A 163 4.00 2.90 -0.68
N THR A 164 3.66 1.71 -0.17
CA THR A 164 4.09 1.18 1.13
C THR A 164 5.45 0.48 1.07
N GLY A 165 6.23 0.59 2.15
CA GLY A 165 7.51 -0.10 2.29
C GLY A 165 8.50 0.22 1.18
N VAL A 166 8.63 1.51 0.82
CA VAL A 166 9.51 1.97 -0.26
C VAL A 166 10.91 2.31 0.26
N PHE A 167 11.01 2.86 1.48
CA PHE A 167 12.24 3.26 2.13
C PHE A 167 12.06 3.20 3.66
N GLU A 168 13.12 3.50 4.42
CA GLU A 168 13.10 3.62 5.89
C GLU A 168 13.12 5.09 6.29
N GLU A 169 12.10 5.52 7.04
CA GLU A 169 11.99 6.88 7.56
C GLU A 169 13.18 7.17 8.50
N GLY A 170 13.83 8.32 8.33
CA GLY A 170 15.04 8.69 9.09
C GLY A 170 16.35 8.09 8.56
N VAL A 171 16.30 7.17 7.60
CA VAL A 171 17.49 6.66 6.87
C VAL A 171 17.57 7.25 5.46
N ALA A 172 16.44 7.39 4.78
CA ALA A 172 16.40 8.03 3.47
C ALA A 172 16.77 9.53 3.56
N SER A 173 17.42 10.04 2.52
CA SER A 173 17.77 11.46 2.47
C SER A 173 16.58 12.32 2.06
N GLU A 174 16.59 13.60 2.44
CA GLU A 174 15.56 14.58 2.01
C GLU A 174 15.46 14.67 0.48
N THR A 175 16.59 14.56 -0.23
CA THR A 175 16.61 14.51 -1.70
C THR A 175 15.86 13.29 -2.23
N PHE A 176 16.04 12.12 -1.61
CA PHE A 176 15.29 10.94 -1.98
C PHE A 176 13.80 11.10 -1.67
N GLU A 177 13.45 11.65 -0.51
CA GLU A 177 12.05 11.88 -0.15
C GLU A 177 11.36 12.82 -1.15
N ALA A 178 12.03 13.89 -1.59
CA ALA A 178 11.54 14.76 -2.65
C ALA A 178 11.35 14.01 -3.98
N GLN A 179 12.32 13.16 -4.37
CA GLN A 179 12.21 12.30 -5.55
C GLN A 179 11.02 11.33 -5.45
N TYR A 180 10.83 10.71 -4.29
CA TYR A 180 9.71 9.82 -4.00
C TYR A 180 8.37 10.54 -4.13
N LYS A 181 8.22 11.71 -3.50
CA LYS A 181 6.99 12.52 -3.57
C LYS A 181 6.67 12.93 -5.01
N TYR A 182 7.69 13.33 -5.78
CA TYR A 182 7.52 13.69 -7.19
C TYR A 182 7.12 12.48 -8.05
N ALA A 183 7.79 11.33 -7.89
CA ALA A 183 7.41 10.10 -8.58
C ALA A 183 5.98 9.66 -8.22
N ALA A 184 5.59 9.76 -6.95
CA ALA A 184 4.25 9.39 -6.51
C ALA A 184 3.16 10.24 -7.19
N ARG A 185 3.37 11.55 -7.33
CA ARG A 185 2.42 12.44 -8.03
C ARG A 185 2.27 12.10 -9.50
N ILE A 186 3.38 11.85 -10.20
CA ILE A 186 3.35 11.41 -11.61
C ILE A 186 2.60 10.09 -11.72
N ALA A 187 2.93 9.13 -10.85
CA ALA A 187 2.35 7.80 -10.92
C ALA A 187 0.84 7.84 -10.63
N HIS A 188 0.43 8.60 -9.60
CA HIS A 188 -0.98 8.78 -9.28
C HIS A 188 -1.76 9.35 -10.46
N HIS A 189 -1.27 10.44 -11.04
CA HIS A 189 -1.88 11.07 -12.22
C HIS A 189 -1.98 10.11 -13.41
N ALA A 190 -0.92 9.34 -13.69
CA ALA A 190 -0.93 8.34 -14.76
C ALA A 190 -1.99 7.26 -14.51
N TYR A 191 -2.06 6.69 -13.31
CA TYR A 191 -3.07 5.70 -12.96
C TYR A 191 -4.50 6.26 -13.01
N GLN A 192 -4.70 7.52 -12.64
CA GLN A 192 -6.00 8.19 -12.76
C GLN A 192 -6.47 8.26 -14.21
N ASN A 193 -5.59 8.65 -15.14
CA ASN A 193 -5.91 8.74 -16.56
C ASN A 193 -6.14 7.38 -17.23
N LEU A 194 -5.59 6.32 -16.65
CA LEU A 194 -5.78 4.94 -17.09
C LEU A 194 -6.96 4.23 -16.37
N SER A 195 -7.68 4.94 -15.48
CA SER A 195 -8.80 4.38 -14.74
C SER A 195 -9.89 3.87 -15.69
N GLY A 196 -10.31 2.62 -15.50
CA GLY A 196 -11.30 1.98 -16.34
C GLY A 196 -11.07 0.47 -16.48
N ALA A 197 -12.09 -0.22 -17.02
CA ALA A 197 -12.08 -1.67 -17.19
C ALA A 197 -10.93 -2.14 -18.11
N ASN A 198 -10.56 -1.35 -19.12
CA ASN A 198 -9.52 -1.72 -20.09
C ASN A 198 -8.14 -1.96 -19.45
N TYR A 199 -7.79 -1.18 -18.43
CA TYR A 199 -6.52 -1.33 -17.70
C TYR A 199 -6.69 -2.05 -16.35
N GLY A 200 -7.92 -2.45 -15.99
CA GLY A 200 -8.20 -3.08 -14.70
C GLY A 200 -7.94 -2.15 -13.51
N ILE A 201 -8.13 -0.85 -13.67
CA ILE A 201 -7.91 0.16 -12.64
C ILE A 201 -9.26 0.72 -12.21
N ARG A 202 -9.54 0.68 -10.90
CA ARG A 202 -10.78 1.23 -10.34
C ARG A 202 -10.58 1.88 -8.98
N PHE A 203 -11.21 3.01 -8.77
CA PHE A 203 -11.37 3.56 -7.42
C PHE A 203 -12.24 2.64 -6.58
N THR A 204 -11.76 2.33 -5.36
CA THR A 204 -12.45 1.43 -4.43
C THR A 204 -12.38 2.02 -3.03
N GLU A 205 -13.50 1.95 -2.33
CA GLU A 205 -13.56 2.22 -0.90
C GLU A 205 -12.93 1.04 -0.13
N ASN A 206 -11.93 1.35 0.69
CA ASN A 206 -11.14 0.44 1.49
C ASN A 206 -11.33 0.75 2.98
N TYR A 207 -11.18 -0.27 3.81
CA TYR A 207 -11.27 -0.17 5.26
C TYR A 207 -10.07 -0.87 5.88
N TYR A 208 -9.33 -0.14 6.72
CA TYR A 208 -8.27 -0.67 7.56
C TYR A 208 -8.83 -0.89 8.95
N LEU A 209 -8.82 -2.15 9.40
CA LEU A 209 -9.42 -2.57 10.67
C LEU A 209 -8.32 -2.84 11.69
N GLY A 210 -8.49 -2.36 12.92
CA GLY A 210 -7.52 -2.56 13.98
C GLY A 210 -8.16 -2.56 15.37
N ASN A 211 -7.53 -3.28 16.30
CA ASN A 211 -7.86 -3.23 17.73
C ASN A 211 -7.13 -2.11 18.47
N GLU A 212 -6.19 -1.44 17.79
CA GLU A 212 -5.36 -0.35 18.28
C GLU A 212 -5.43 0.81 17.27
N PRO A 213 -5.18 2.06 17.69
CA PRO A 213 -5.05 3.17 16.76
C PRO A 213 -3.96 2.89 15.72
N SER A 214 -4.29 3.00 14.44
CA SER A 214 -3.31 2.79 13.36
C SER A 214 -2.32 3.95 13.31
N LYS A 215 -1.03 3.64 13.17
CA LYS A 215 -0.03 4.66 12.78
C LYS A 215 -0.26 5.01 11.33
N SER A 216 -0.56 6.27 11.05
CA SER A 216 -0.72 6.75 9.67
C SER A 216 0.55 6.46 8.88
N SER A 217 0.42 5.83 7.70
CA SER A 217 1.57 5.51 6.83
C SER A 217 2.20 6.79 6.29
N TYR A 218 3.51 6.79 6.00
CA TYR A 218 4.23 7.96 5.46
C TYR A 218 3.47 8.63 4.32
N TYR A 219 3.00 7.86 3.33
CA TYR A 219 2.30 8.39 2.16
C TYR A 219 0.97 9.09 2.49
N LEU A 220 0.26 8.72 3.57
CA LEU A 220 -0.96 9.41 3.98
C LEU A 220 -0.65 10.73 4.68
N ARG A 221 0.47 10.80 5.41
CA ARG A 221 0.89 12.02 6.13
C ARG A 221 1.51 13.03 5.19
N GLU A 222 2.32 12.56 4.24
CA GLU A 222 3.22 13.37 3.43
C GLU A 222 2.73 13.64 2.00
N LEU A 223 1.71 12.89 1.56
CA LEU A 223 1.03 13.06 0.28
C LEU A 223 -0.51 13.04 0.43
N PRO A 224 -1.10 13.78 1.38
CA PRO A 224 -2.53 13.73 1.65
C PRO A 224 -3.37 14.15 0.43
N GLU A 225 -2.82 14.96 -0.48
CA GLU A 225 -3.48 15.40 -1.71
C GLU A 225 -3.76 14.24 -2.68
N LEU A 226 -3.04 13.12 -2.56
CA LEU A 226 -3.24 11.93 -3.39
C LEU A 226 -4.31 10.99 -2.82
N PHE A 227 -4.85 11.30 -1.64
CA PHE A 227 -5.87 10.50 -0.95
C PHE A 227 -7.04 11.39 -0.56
N THR A 228 -7.93 11.66 -1.52
CA THR A 228 -9.04 12.62 -1.38
C THR A 228 -10.13 12.19 -0.40
N SER A 229 -10.10 10.96 0.08
CA SER A 229 -11.01 10.47 1.10
C SER A 229 -10.24 9.58 2.08
N VAL A 230 -9.92 10.13 3.25
CA VAL A 230 -9.39 9.40 4.41
C VAL A 230 -10.19 9.85 5.62
N LYS A 231 -10.82 8.91 6.33
CA LYS A 231 -11.60 9.21 7.52
C LYS A 231 -11.41 8.10 8.55
N ASP A 232 -11.04 8.49 9.77
CA ASP A 232 -11.16 7.61 10.92
C ASP A 232 -12.62 7.59 11.38
N LEU A 233 -13.18 6.38 11.45
CA LEU A 233 -14.58 6.14 11.82
C LEU A 233 -14.65 5.80 13.31
N LYS A 234 -15.58 6.43 14.02
CA LYS A 234 -15.92 6.10 15.41
C LYS A 234 -16.61 4.73 15.49
N PRO A 235 -16.63 4.07 16.67
CA PRO A 235 -17.27 2.76 16.85
C PRO A 235 -18.73 2.67 16.37
N ASN A 236 -19.47 3.79 16.37
CA ASN A 236 -20.85 3.86 15.90
C ASN A 236 -21.00 4.30 14.43
N GLU A 237 -19.90 4.55 13.71
CA GLU A 237 -19.86 4.97 12.30
C GLU A 237 -19.45 3.83 11.36
N HIS A 238 -19.27 2.61 11.85
CA HIS A 238 -18.90 1.46 11.04
C HIS A 238 -19.53 0.15 11.57
N PRO A 239 -19.66 -0.89 10.74
CA PRO A 239 -20.29 -2.14 11.14
C PRO A 239 -19.30 -3.20 11.65
N PHE A 240 -18.00 -2.91 11.66
CA PHE A 240 -16.96 -3.89 12.00
C PHE A 240 -16.82 -4.09 13.52
N PRO A 241 -16.54 -5.31 13.99
CA PRO A 241 -16.38 -5.63 15.41
C PRO A 241 -14.97 -5.28 15.92
N VAL A 242 -14.49 -4.07 15.62
CA VAL A 242 -13.17 -3.57 16.03
C VAL A 242 -13.28 -2.14 16.56
N GLY A 243 -12.32 -1.70 17.38
CA GLY A 243 -12.35 -0.36 17.98
C GLY A 243 -11.92 0.76 17.03
N TYR A 244 -11.12 0.45 16.01
CA TYR A 244 -10.51 1.44 15.13
C TYR A 244 -10.69 1.05 13.67
N VAL A 245 -11.24 1.98 12.88
CA VAL A 245 -11.44 1.79 11.45
C VAL A 245 -11.03 3.07 10.72
N THR A 246 -10.09 2.95 9.79
CA THR A 246 -9.78 4.01 8.83
C THR A 246 -10.41 3.64 7.49
N GLN A 247 -11.31 4.47 7.02
CA GLN A 247 -11.86 4.39 5.68
C GLN A 247 -11.01 5.22 4.71
N THR A 248 -10.77 4.69 3.51
CA THR A 248 -10.21 5.48 2.43
C THR A 248 -10.76 5.10 1.06
N VAL A 249 -10.66 5.99 0.07
CA VAL A 249 -10.84 5.64 -1.34
C VAL A 249 -9.51 5.77 -2.06
N THR A 250 -9.07 4.68 -2.69
CA THR A 250 -7.87 4.66 -3.54
C THR A 250 -8.07 3.73 -4.73
N MET A 251 -7.14 3.76 -5.68
CA MET A 251 -7.16 2.91 -6.86
C MET A 251 -6.75 1.48 -6.50
N ILE A 252 -7.48 0.52 -7.04
CA ILE A 252 -7.12 -0.89 -7.11
C ILE A 252 -6.76 -1.18 -8.56
N ILE A 253 -5.52 -1.61 -8.76
CA ILE A 253 -4.93 -2.07 -10.01
C ILE A 253 -4.98 -3.59 -10.00
N GLU A 254 -5.61 -4.20 -11.00
CA GLU A 254 -5.57 -5.63 -11.23
C GLU A 254 -4.35 -5.97 -12.11
N PRO A 255 -3.24 -6.52 -11.55
CA PRO A 255 -2.00 -6.57 -12.30
C PRO A 255 -2.08 -7.49 -13.53
N ALA A 256 -2.89 -8.55 -13.49
CA ALA A 256 -3.06 -9.46 -14.61
C ALA A 256 -3.81 -8.85 -15.81
N THR A 257 -4.66 -7.86 -15.57
CA THR A 257 -5.34 -7.07 -16.61
C THR A 257 -4.42 -5.95 -17.04
N PHE A 258 -3.88 -5.19 -16.09
CA PHE A 258 -3.00 -4.06 -16.33
C PHE A 258 -1.75 -4.42 -17.14
N LEU A 259 -0.94 -5.39 -16.68
CA LEU A 259 0.32 -5.75 -17.35
C LEU A 259 0.10 -6.38 -18.73
N ARG A 260 -1.03 -7.05 -18.93
CA ARG A 260 -1.43 -7.55 -20.25
C ARG A 260 -1.73 -6.38 -21.18
N ARG A 261 -2.55 -5.43 -20.72
CA ARG A 261 -2.92 -4.27 -21.52
C ARG A 261 -1.71 -3.41 -21.89
N ILE A 262 -0.82 -3.11 -20.95
CA ILE A 262 0.42 -2.35 -21.22
C ILE A 262 1.28 -3.03 -22.27
N ARG A 263 1.42 -4.36 -22.19
CA ARG A 263 2.18 -5.13 -23.18
C ARG A 263 1.51 -5.12 -24.55
N ASP A 264 0.18 -5.17 -24.62
CA ASP A 264 -0.54 -5.14 -25.88
C ASP A 264 -0.56 -3.73 -26.52
N ASP A 265 -0.34 -2.69 -25.73
CA ASP A 265 -0.15 -1.30 -26.18
C ASP A 265 1.30 -1.00 -26.64
N PHE A 266 2.24 -1.92 -26.38
CA PHE A 266 3.66 -1.80 -26.74
C PHE A 266 3.94 -2.47 -28.09
#